data_AF-A0A8T4CWW8-F1
#
_entry.id   AF-A0A8T4CWW8-F1
#
_cell.length_a   1.000
_cell.length_b   1.000
_cell.length_c   1.000
_cell.angle_alpha   90.00
_cell.angle_beta   90.00
_cell.angle_gamma   90.00
#
_symmetry.space_group_name_H-M   'P 1'
#
loop_
_entity.id
_entity.type
_entity.pdbx_description
1 polymer ?
#
loop_
_entity_poly.entity_id
_entity_poly.type
_entity_poly.pdbx_seq_one_letter_code
_entity_poly.pdbx_strand_id
1 'polypeptide(L)'
;MKQSGTIMLEVLISIVVLALGILGLASLQAYSLRAAQSSNLRSIAADLASSMAEQIQTNRPKSLAATEAGIDSKYYGSSIVIPIPPNYAHIKCEYDNSTEKYTCSKPTGYTPNSKTKTNSQKLAEEETAYWLNLINASLPLGFNSDGTIKGGGIVCKDNTPDDGISPVFDPTDTDYATKTGCLSSTSAEYENAPYVIKIWYEEQTTKKEQGTLSTDDIDEKDKNVRVLRRFSSSLL
;
A
#
# COMPACT_ATOMS: atom_id res chain seq x y z
N MET A 1 58.48 -43.26 -24.37
CA MET A 1 57.80 -42.06 -23.81
C MET A 1 56.43 -42.52 -23.32
N LYS A 2 56.13 -42.39 -22.03
CA LYS A 2 54.93 -42.96 -21.40
C LYS A 2 53.85 -41.86 -21.41
N GLN A 3 52.86 -41.99 -22.29
CA GLN A 3 51.78 -41.03 -22.43
C GLN A 3 50.80 -41.22 -21.25
N SER A 4 51.04 -40.48 -20.17
CA SER A 4 50.21 -40.51 -18.97
C SER A 4 48.84 -39.91 -19.31
N GLY A 5 47.77 -40.69 -19.12
CA GLY A 5 46.36 -40.35 -19.38
C GLY A 5 45.76 -39.22 -18.52
N THR A 6 46.56 -38.24 -18.15
CA THR A 6 46.21 -37.07 -17.32
C THR A 6 45.33 -36.06 -18.05
N ILE A 7 45.40 -35.99 -19.39
CA ILE A 7 44.60 -35.07 -20.21
C ILE A 7 43.08 -35.33 -20.10
N MET A 8 42.65 -36.61 -20.04
CA MET A 8 41.22 -36.91 -19.90
C MET A 8 40.68 -36.50 -18.52
N LEU A 9 41.51 -36.60 -17.48
CA LEU A 9 41.16 -36.16 -16.14
C LEU A 9 41.05 -34.62 -16.06
N GLU A 10 41.97 -33.91 -16.69
CA GLU A 10 42.01 -32.45 -16.73
C GLU A 10 40.76 -31.85 -17.41
N VAL A 11 40.36 -32.42 -18.54
CA VAL A 11 39.14 -31.98 -19.25
C VAL A 11 37.89 -32.30 -18.44
N LEU A 12 37.83 -33.47 -17.78
CA LEU A 12 36.68 -33.84 -16.94
C LEU A 12 36.53 -32.90 -15.74
N ILE A 13 37.63 -32.55 -15.07
CA ILE A 13 37.62 -31.57 -13.97
C ILE A 13 37.19 -30.20 -14.48
N SER A 14 37.68 -29.78 -15.66
CA SER A 14 37.30 -28.50 -16.27
C SER A 14 35.80 -28.40 -16.54
N ILE A 15 35.18 -29.48 -17.05
CA ILE A 15 33.74 -29.53 -17.30
C ILE A 15 32.96 -29.51 -15.97
N VAL A 16 33.43 -30.20 -14.92
CA VAL A 16 32.79 -30.18 -13.59
C VAL A 16 32.83 -28.78 -12.99
N VAL A 17 33.98 -28.10 -13.00
CA VAL A 17 34.12 -26.73 -12.48
C VAL A 17 33.24 -25.77 -13.28
N LEU A 18 33.21 -25.89 -14.61
CA LEU A 18 32.34 -25.08 -15.47
C LEU A 18 30.86 -25.30 -15.15
N ALA A 19 30.44 -26.55 -14.97
CA ALA A 19 29.07 -26.89 -14.62
C ALA A 19 28.66 -26.26 -13.27
N LEU A 20 29.53 -26.32 -12.26
CA LEU A 20 29.30 -25.67 -10.97
C LEU A 20 29.24 -24.14 -11.10
N GLY A 21 30.08 -23.54 -11.95
CA GLY A 21 30.06 -22.10 -12.24
C GLY A 21 28.74 -21.63 -12.85
N ILE A 22 28.20 -22.36 -13.83
CA ILE A 22 26.93 -22.02 -14.49
C ILE A 22 25.74 -22.20 -13.53
N LEU A 23 25.75 -23.26 -12.71
CA LEU A 23 24.73 -23.47 -11.67
C LEU A 23 24.73 -22.32 -10.64
N GLY A 24 25.91 -21.87 -10.22
CA GLY A 24 26.07 -20.70 -9.34
C GLY A 24 25.49 -19.43 -9.98
N LEU A 25 25.81 -19.16 -11.25
CA LEU A 25 25.30 -17.99 -11.95
C LEU A 25 23.77 -18.01 -12.11
N ALA A 26 23.19 -19.16 -12.46
CA ALA A 26 21.74 -19.31 -12.60
C ALA A 26 21.01 -19.03 -11.27
N SER A 27 21.58 -19.47 -10.14
CA SER A 27 21.01 -19.19 -8.82
C SER A 27 20.99 -17.70 -8.48
N LEU A 28 22.06 -16.97 -8.83
CA LEU A 28 22.14 -15.52 -8.62
C LEU A 28 21.18 -14.76 -9.54
N GLN A 29 21.02 -15.18 -10.80
CA GLN A 29 20.04 -14.58 -11.70
C GLN A 29 18.62 -14.74 -11.17
N ALA A 30 18.26 -15.91 -10.65
CA ALA A 30 16.96 -16.14 -10.04
C ALA A 30 16.72 -15.27 -8.79
N TYR A 31 17.76 -15.06 -7.97
CA TYR A 31 17.69 -14.16 -6.82
C TYR A 31 17.53 -12.69 -7.26
N SER A 32 18.33 -12.25 -8.23
CA SER A 32 18.27 -10.89 -8.77
C SER A 32 16.91 -10.55 -9.35
N LEU A 33 16.25 -11.51 -10.03
CA LEU A 33 14.92 -11.30 -10.59
C LEU A 33 13.87 -11.07 -9.49
N ARG A 34 13.91 -11.88 -8.42
CA ARG A 34 13.00 -11.73 -7.28
C ARG A 34 13.22 -10.39 -6.56
N ALA A 35 14.47 -10.03 -6.31
CA ALA A 35 14.82 -8.74 -5.71
C ALA A 35 14.34 -7.56 -6.58
N ALA A 36 14.51 -7.64 -7.90
CA ALA A 36 14.01 -6.62 -8.82
C ALA A 36 12.47 -6.52 -8.79
N GLN A 37 11.76 -7.65 -8.76
CA GLN A 37 10.30 -7.67 -8.64
C GLN A 37 9.82 -7.04 -7.32
N SER A 38 10.47 -7.35 -6.20
CA SER A 38 10.17 -6.77 -4.88
C SER A 38 10.30 -5.25 -4.87
N SER A 39 11.40 -4.76 -5.47
CA SER A 39 11.67 -3.33 -5.59
C SER A 39 10.65 -2.65 -6.49
N ASN A 40 10.26 -3.29 -7.61
CA ASN A 40 9.27 -2.74 -8.52
C ASN A 40 7.90 -2.56 -7.86
N LEU A 41 7.42 -3.56 -7.13
CA LEU A 41 6.14 -3.47 -6.40
C LEU A 41 6.16 -2.34 -5.36
N ARG A 42 7.27 -2.19 -4.64
CA ARG A 42 7.44 -1.09 -3.68
C ARG A 42 7.46 0.28 -4.36
N SER A 43 8.11 0.41 -5.52
CA SER A 43 8.10 1.64 -6.30
C SER A 43 6.69 2.00 -6.80
N ILE A 44 5.95 1.02 -7.34
CA ILE A 44 4.55 1.22 -7.76
C ILE A 44 3.69 1.69 -6.58
N ALA A 45 3.83 1.07 -5.40
CA ALA A 45 3.12 1.51 -4.19
C ALA A 45 3.52 2.94 -3.78
N ALA A 46 4.79 3.31 -3.87
CA ALA A 46 5.26 4.66 -3.55
C ALA A 46 4.71 5.71 -4.52
N ASP A 47 4.64 5.41 -5.81
CA ASP A 47 4.06 6.29 -6.83
C ASP A 47 2.55 6.48 -6.60
N LEU A 48 1.83 5.40 -6.29
CA LEU A 48 0.40 5.46 -5.96
C LEU A 48 0.14 6.23 -4.67
N ALA A 49 1.00 6.10 -3.66
CA ALA A 49 0.89 6.88 -2.43
C ALA A 49 1.18 8.37 -2.69
N SER A 50 2.19 8.68 -3.51
CA SER A 50 2.55 10.05 -3.86
C SER A 50 1.44 10.74 -4.64
N SER A 51 0.83 10.06 -5.63
CA SER A 51 -0.31 10.61 -6.37
C SER A 51 -1.52 10.91 -5.47
N MET A 52 -1.80 10.05 -4.48
CA MET A 52 -2.87 10.31 -3.52
C MET A 52 -2.51 11.45 -2.55
N ALA A 53 -1.25 11.54 -2.13
CA ALA A 53 -0.76 12.65 -1.30
C ALA A 53 -0.92 13.99 -2.02
N GLU A 54 -0.66 14.04 -3.33
CA GLU A 54 -0.87 15.22 -4.17
C GLU A 54 -2.35 15.60 -4.29
N GLN A 55 -3.25 14.61 -4.41
CA GLN A 55 -4.70 14.85 -4.42
C GLN A 55 -5.18 15.45 -3.10
N ILE A 56 -4.77 14.88 -1.97
CA ILE A 56 -5.11 15.39 -0.63
C ILE A 56 -4.64 16.84 -0.47
N GLN A 57 -3.43 17.15 -0.94
CA GLN A 57 -2.86 18.50 -0.87
C GLN A 57 -3.55 19.48 -1.83
N THR A 58 -3.90 19.05 -3.04
CA THR A 58 -4.58 19.89 -4.05
C THR A 58 -6.00 20.23 -3.61
N ASN A 59 -6.67 19.32 -2.91
CA ASN A 59 -8.03 19.50 -2.41
C ASN A 59 -8.10 20.21 -1.05
N ARG A 60 -7.00 20.81 -0.59
CA ARG A 60 -6.97 21.69 0.60
C ARG A 60 -7.89 22.91 0.42
N PRO A 61 -8.44 23.44 1.53
CA PRO A 61 -9.45 24.49 1.49
C PRO A 61 -8.91 25.74 0.77
N LYS A 62 -9.69 26.28 -0.17
CA LYS A 62 -9.42 27.56 -0.85
C LYS A 62 -9.36 28.78 0.11
N SER A 63 -9.44 28.60 1.42
CA SER A 63 -9.31 29.69 2.40
C SER A 63 -7.90 30.29 2.42
N LEU A 64 -6.85 29.47 2.20
CA LEU A 64 -5.48 29.98 2.11
C LEU A 64 -5.30 30.76 0.80
N ALA A 65 -5.78 30.23 -0.32
CA ALA A 65 -5.77 30.92 -1.61
C ALA A 65 -6.60 32.21 -1.63
N ALA A 66 -7.75 32.26 -0.93
CA ALA A 66 -8.57 33.46 -0.82
C ALA A 66 -7.91 34.53 0.06
N THR A 67 -7.19 34.13 1.11
CA THR A 67 -6.45 35.05 2.00
C THR A 67 -5.21 35.60 1.28
N GLU A 68 -4.49 34.78 0.53
CA GLU A 68 -3.33 35.18 -0.29
C GLU A 68 -3.71 36.02 -1.52
N ALA A 69 -4.89 35.78 -2.10
CA ALA A 69 -5.47 36.62 -3.15
C ALA A 69 -6.11 37.93 -2.64
N GLY A 70 -5.98 38.24 -1.35
CA GLY A 70 -6.49 39.49 -0.77
C GLY A 70 -8.01 39.62 -0.81
N ILE A 71 -8.74 38.51 -0.87
CA ILE A 71 -10.21 38.53 -0.88
C ILE A 71 -10.70 38.80 0.54
N ASP A 72 -10.84 40.08 0.87
CA ASP A 72 -11.50 40.57 2.08
C ASP A 72 -12.97 40.07 2.10
N SER A 73 -13.37 39.43 3.20
CA SER A 73 -14.75 39.03 3.51
C SER A 73 -15.75 40.20 3.43
N LYS A 74 -15.27 41.43 3.28
CA LYS A 74 -16.06 42.65 3.09
C LYS A 74 -16.74 42.80 1.72
N TYR A 75 -16.24 42.15 0.66
CA TYR A 75 -16.83 42.28 -0.70
C TYR A 75 -17.80 41.16 -1.09
N TYR A 76 -17.72 40.01 -0.43
CA TYR A 76 -18.68 38.90 -0.56
C TYR A 76 -19.37 38.73 0.78
N GLY A 77 -20.53 39.37 0.96
CA GLY A 77 -21.24 39.40 2.23
C GLY A 77 -21.37 38.01 2.87
N SER A 78 -20.77 37.85 4.06
CA SER A 78 -21.04 36.89 5.17
C SER A 78 -21.50 35.45 4.88
N SER A 79 -21.34 34.94 3.65
CA SER A 79 -21.80 33.61 3.20
C SER A 79 -20.85 32.96 2.20
N ILE A 80 -19.57 33.35 2.15
CA ILE A 80 -18.56 32.48 1.55
C ILE A 80 -18.43 31.26 2.46
N VAL A 81 -18.99 30.15 2.01
CA VAL A 81 -18.65 28.85 2.57
C VAL A 81 -17.24 28.55 2.10
N ILE A 82 -16.27 28.74 2.99
CA ILE A 82 -14.93 28.22 2.78
C ILE A 82 -15.07 26.70 2.64
N PRO A 83 -14.68 26.10 1.50
CA PRO A 83 -14.71 24.65 1.35
C PRO A 83 -13.70 24.08 2.35
N ILE A 84 -14.16 23.37 3.38
CA ILE A 84 -13.31 22.65 4.34
C ILE A 84 -12.61 21.52 3.57
N PRO A 85 -11.33 21.19 3.88
CA PRO A 85 -10.67 20.06 3.23
C PRO A 85 -11.51 18.80 3.44
N PRO A 86 -11.63 17.92 2.44
CA PRO A 86 -12.21 16.61 2.65
C PRO A 86 -11.40 15.85 3.70
N ASN A 87 -12.08 15.20 4.64
CA ASN A 87 -11.41 14.33 5.59
C ASN A 87 -11.27 12.93 4.99
N TYR A 88 -10.19 12.71 4.25
CA TYR A 88 -9.90 11.43 3.59
C TYR A 88 -9.79 10.26 4.58
N ALA A 89 -9.42 10.52 5.84
CA ALA A 89 -9.24 9.48 6.86
C ALA A 89 -10.55 8.87 7.39
N HIS A 90 -11.71 9.49 7.12
CA HIS A 90 -13.00 8.94 7.51
C HIS A 90 -13.80 8.37 6.32
N ILE A 91 -13.22 8.27 5.13
CA ILE A 91 -13.96 7.72 3.98
C ILE A 91 -14.08 6.20 4.16
N LYS A 92 -15.31 5.69 4.12
CA LYS A 92 -15.58 4.25 4.11
C LYS A 92 -15.56 3.76 2.66
N CYS A 93 -14.81 2.70 2.39
CA CYS A 93 -14.80 2.06 1.08
C CYS A 93 -15.17 0.59 1.20
N GLU A 94 -15.79 0.06 0.15
CA GLU A 94 -16.21 -1.34 0.06
C GLU A 94 -15.89 -1.87 -1.34
N TYR A 95 -15.41 -3.11 -1.40
CA TYR A 95 -15.15 -3.79 -2.65
C TYR A 95 -16.37 -4.59 -3.09
N ASP A 96 -16.90 -4.30 -4.27
CA ASP A 96 -17.98 -5.05 -4.88
C ASP A 96 -17.42 -6.17 -5.77
N ASN A 97 -17.60 -7.40 -5.32
CA ASN A 97 -17.19 -8.61 -6.03
C ASN A 97 -17.90 -8.81 -7.38
N SER A 98 -19.04 -8.18 -7.62
CA SER A 98 -19.79 -8.31 -8.87
C SER A 98 -19.27 -7.37 -9.97
N THR A 99 -18.82 -6.18 -9.58
CA THR A 99 -18.30 -5.16 -10.51
C THR A 99 -16.78 -5.06 -10.52
N GLU A 100 -16.11 -5.81 -9.63
CA GLU A 100 -14.66 -5.83 -9.40
C GLU A 100 -14.08 -4.43 -9.08
N LYS A 101 -14.87 -3.62 -8.37
CA LYS A 101 -14.54 -2.21 -8.11
C LYS A 101 -14.78 -1.82 -6.66
N TYR A 102 -13.97 -0.86 -6.20
CA TYR A 102 -14.21 -0.15 -4.96
C TYR A 102 -15.25 0.94 -5.16
N THR A 103 -16.18 1.01 -4.21
CA THR A 103 -17.10 2.12 -4.04
C THR A 103 -16.87 2.73 -2.66
N CYS A 104 -16.81 4.05 -2.58
CA CYS A 104 -16.61 4.76 -1.32
C CYS A 104 -17.84 5.60 -1.01
N SER A 105 -18.16 5.72 0.27
CA SER A 105 -19.30 6.47 0.77
C SER A 105 -18.89 7.34 1.93
N LYS A 106 -19.62 8.45 2.11
CA LYS A 106 -19.45 9.29 3.29
C LYS A 106 -19.68 8.48 4.58
N PRO A 107 -18.83 8.67 5.60
CA PRO A 107 -19.01 8.08 6.93
C PRO A 107 -20.35 8.49 7.56
N THR A 108 -21.06 7.53 8.15
CA THR A 108 -22.22 7.77 9.01
C THR A 108 -21.77 8.35 10.35
N GLY A 109 -22.42 9.42 10.82
CA GLY A 109 -22.09 10.06 12.12
C GLY A 109 -20.98 11.11 12.08
N TYR A 110 -20.20 11.21 11.01
CA TYR A 110 -19.31 12.35 10.81
C TYR A 110 -20.11 13.53 10.26
N THR A 111 -20.31 14.55 11.10
CA THR A 111 -20.80 15.84 10.63
C THR A 111 -19.61 16.78 10.51
N PRO A 112 -19.23 17.22 9.29
CA PRO A 112 -18.20 18.26 9.13
C PRO A 112 -18.52 19.52 9.95
N ASN A 113 -17.59 20.42 10.19
CA ASN A 113 -17.85 21.58 11.05
C ASN A 113 -18.70 22.73 10.40
N SER A 114 -19.21 22.64 9.16
CA SER A 114 -20.05 23.73 8.58
C SER A 114 -21.07 23.29 7.53
N LYS A 115 -22.31 23.79 7.54
CA LYS A 115 -23.56 23.29 6.88
C LYS A 115 -23.61 23.17 5.33
N THR A 116 -22.51 23.22 4.59
CA THR A 116 -22.50 23.22 3.09
C THR A 116 -21.52 22.19 2.50
N LYS A 117 -21.68 20.94 2.95
CA LYS A 117 -20.63 19.91 3.09
C LYS A 117 -20.46 18.93 1.93
N THR A 118 -21.31 18.97 0.90
CA THR A 118 -21.49 17.77 0.07
C THR A 118 -20.54 17.65 -1.12
N ASN A 119 -20.10 18.76 -1.72
CA ASN A 119 -19.41 18.68 -3.01
C ASN A 119 -17.93 18.29 -2.88
N SER A 120 -17.20 18.83 -1.89
CA SER A 120 -15.81 18.45 -1.65
C SER A 120 -15.69 17.04 -1.06
N GLN A 121 -16.65 16.63 -0.24
CA GLN A 121 -16.72 15.25 0.25
C GLN A 121 -17.05 14.26 -0.88
N LYS A 122 -18.01 14.59 -1.76
CA LYS A 122 -18.32 13.77 -2.93
C LYS A 122 -17.12 13.62 -3.87
N LEU A 123 -16.34 14.69 -4.06
CA LEU A 123 -15.10 14.63 -4.84
C LEU A 123 -14.10 13.64 -4.22
N ALA A 124 -13.86 13.73 -2.92
CA ALA A 124 -12.94 12.84 -2.23
C ALA A 124 -13.42 11.37 -2.21
N GLU A 125 -14.73 11.13 -2.13
CA GLU A 125 -15.32 9.79 -2.26
C GLU A 125 -14.96 9.16 -3.62
N GLU A 126 -15.13 9.91 -4.71
CA GLU A 126 -14.85 9.45 -6.07
C GLU A 126 -13.34 9.26 -6.31
N GLU A 127 -12.52 10.22 -5.90
CA GLU A 127 -11.06 10.16 -6.00
C GLU A 127 -10.49 8.96 -5.24
N THR A 128 -10.94 8.76 -3.99
CA THR A 128 -10.47 7.64 -3.16
C THR A 128 -10.88 6.31 -3.77
N ALA A 129 -12.10 6.19 -4.28
CA ALA A 129 -12.55 4.99 -4.97
C ALA A 129 -11.71 4.72 -6.23
N TYR A 130 -11.44 5.75 -7.04
CA TYR A 130 -10.60 5.62 -8.23
C TYR A 130 -9.17 5.20 -7.89
N TRP A 131 -8.57 5.81 -6.87
CA TRP A 131 -7.25 5.44 -6.38
C TRP A 131 -7.18 3.98 -5.90
N LEU A 132 -8.18 3.50 -5.17
CA LEU A 132 -8.26 2.09 -4.75
C LEU A 132 -8.39 1.13 -5.93
N ASN A 133 -9.16 1.52 -6.95
CA ASN A 133 -9.27 0.76 -8.19
C ASN A 133 -7.92 0.69 -8.92
N LEU A 134 -7.14 1.78 -8.93
CA LEU A 134 -5.79 1.77 -9.48
C LEU A 134 -4.84 0.86 -8.68
N ILE A 135 -4.92 0.86 -7.34
CA ILE A 135 -4.17 -0.07 -6.51
C ILE A 135 -4.52 -1.51 -6.86
N ASN A 136 -5.80 -1.84 -6.99
CA ASN A 136 -6.25 -3.18 -7.37
C ASN A 136 -5.74 -3.62 -8.75
N ALA A 137 -5.64 -2.69 -9.70
CA ALA A 137 -5.16 -2.98 -11.05
C ALA A 137 -3.63 -3.10 -11.14
N SER A 138 -2.88 -2.47 -10.22
CA SER A 138 -1.42 -2.33 -10.32
C SER A 138 -0.65 -3.22 -9.36
N LEU A 139 -1.24 -3.60 -8.24
CA LEU A 139 -0.61 -4.40 -7.21
C LEU A 139 -1.34 -5.74 -7.02
N PRO A 140 -0.59 -6.85 -6.82
CA PRO A 140 -1.19 -8.11 -6.44
C PRO A 140 -1.76 -7.99 -5.02
N LEU A 141 -3.08 -7.90 -4.85
CA LEU A 141 -3.67 -7.71 -3.52
C LEU A 141 -3.98 -9.03 -2.79
N GLY A 142 -4.16 -10.11 -3.53
CA GLY A 142 -4.57 -11.40 -2.98
C GLY A 142 -6.00 -11.40 -2.44
N PHE A 143 -6.54 -12.60 -2.25
CA PHE A 143 -7.90 -12.81 -1.72
C PHE A 143 -7.87 -13.74 -0.50
N ASN A 144 -8.75 -13.47 0.45
CA ASN A 144 -9.06 -14.33 1.58
C ASN A 144 -9.95 -15.50 1.13
N SER A 145 -10.09 -16.50 1.98
CA SER A 145 -10.94 -17.67 1.72
C SER A 145 -12.43 -17.33 1.60
N ASP A 146 -12.85 -16.19 2.12
CA ASP A 146 -14.21 -15.64 2.02
C ASP A 146 -14.44 -14.79 0.75
N GLY A 147 -13.43 -14.69 -0.12
CA GLY A 147 -13.48 -13.89 -1.34
C GLY A 147 -13.21 -12.40 -1.14
N THR A 148 -12.92 -11.95 0.09
CA THR A 148 -12.54 -10.54 0.34
C THR A 148 -11.09 -10.27 -0.07
N ILE A 149 -10.78 -9.03 -0.42
CA ILE A 149 -9.40 -8.64 -0.78
C ILE A 149 -8.53 -8.61 0.48
N LYS A 150 -7.31 -9.16 0.38
CA LYS A 150 -6.31 -9.17 1.47
C LYS A 150 -5.53 -7.87 1.60
N GLY A 151 -5.12 -7.31 0.47
CA GLY A 151 -4.39 -6.05 0.36
C GLY A 151 -5.31 -4.85 0.07
N GLY A 152 -4.71 -3.72 -0.27
CA GLY A 152 -5.43 -2.50 -0.62
C GLY A 152 -4.73 -1.25 -0.11
N GLY A 153 -5.39 -0.11 -0.20
CA GLY A 153 -4.89 1.16 0.32
C GLY A 153 -5.84 1.76 1.34
N ILE A 154 -5.33 2.51 2.30
CA ILE A 154 -6.14 3.42 3.11
C ILE A 154 -5.40 4.75 3.27
N VAL A 155 -6.17 5.81 3.41
CA VAL A 155 -5.71 7.09 3.96
C VAL A 155 -6.24 7.15 5.37
N CYS A 156 -5.40 7.46 6.35
CA CYS A 156 -5.80 7.57 7.74
C CYS A 156 -4.99 8.65 8.46
N LYS A 157 -5.28 8.87 9.74
CA LYS A 157 -4.42 9.68 10.62
C LYS A 157 -3.71 8.77 11.59
N ASP A 158 -2.42 9.01 11.79
CA ASP A 158 -1.58 8.12 12.56
C ASP A 158 -0.26 8.80 12.95
N ASN A 159 0.24 8.57 14.16
CA ASN A 159 1.53 9.05 14.66
C ASN A 159 2.66 8.02 14.46
N THR A 160 2.32 6.76 14.19
CA THR A 160 3.24 5.65 13.97
C THR A 160 3.06 5.05 12.57
N PRO A 161 3.46 5.76 11.51
CA PRO A 161 3.12 5.39 10.13
C PRO A 161 3.54 3.95 9.75
N ASP A 162 4.57 3.40 10.40
CA ASP A 162 5.12 2.08 10.15
C ASP A 162 4.49 0.94 10.99
N ASP A 163 3.21 1.04 11.33
CA ASP A 163 2.46 -0.02 12.01
C ASP A 163 1.21 -0.49 11.21
N GLY A 164 0.50 -1.48 11.77
CA GLY A 164 -0.63 -2.14 11.12
C GLY A 164 -0.26 -3.39 10.32
N ILE A 165 -1.16 -4.37 10.33
CA ILE A 165 -0.98 -5.70 9.74
C ILE A 165 -1.82 -5.93 8.48
N SER A 166 -2.99 -5.29 8.37
CA SER A 166 -3.91 -5.50 7.25
C SER A 166 -4.87 -4.32 7.08
N PRO A 167 -5.35 -4.06 5.85
CA PRO A 167 -6.31 -3.00 5.61
C PRO A 167 -7.67 -3.31 6.25
N VAL A 168 -8.32 -2.27 6.76
CA VAL A 168 -9.73 -2.25 7.13
C VAL A 168 -10.29 -0.97 6.53
N PHE A 169 -11.23 -1.12 5.60
CA PHE A 169 -11.74 -0.01 4.79
C PHE A 169 -12.90 0.75 5.44
N ASP A 170 -13.41 0.25 6.57
CA ASP A 170 -14.41 0.93 7.38
C ASP A 170 -13.74 1.53 8.64
N PRO A 171 -13.62 2.88 8.74
CA PRO A 171 -13.00 3.54 9.88
C PRO A 171 -13.83 3.43 11.18
N THR A 172 -15.08 2.93 11.09
CA THR A 172 -15.95 2.68 12.24
C THR A 172 -15.86 1.26 12.80
N ASP A 173 -15.14 0.37 12.10
CA ASP A 173 -14.92 -1.00 12.54
C ASP A 173 -14.10 -1.05 13.83
N THR A 174 -14.46 -1.93 14.76
CA THR A 174 -13.73 -2.14 16.01
C THR A 174 -12.30 -2.62 15.80
N ASP A 175 -12.05 -3.30 14.69
CA ASP A 175 -10.72 -3.78 14.31
C ASP A 175 -9.90 -2.73 13.55
N TYR A 176 -10.46 -1.56 13.22
CA TYR A 176 -9.79 -0.57 12.39
C TYR A 176 -8.43 -0.18 12.96
N ALA A 177 -8.39 0.26 14.22
CA ALA A 177 -7.14 0.71 14.83
C ALA A 177 -6.13 -0.43 15.03
N THR A 178 -6.58 -1.62 15.42
CA THR A 178 -5.69 -2.76 15.72
C THR A 178 -5.11 -3.40 14.46
N LYS A 179 -5.89 -3.49 13.38
CA LYS A 179 -5.45 -4.08 12.11
C LYS A 179 -4.70 -3.08 11.24
N THR A 180 -5.15 -1.84 11.14
CA THR A 180 -4.53 -0.85 10.26
C THR A 180 -3.40 -0.07 10.93
N GLY A 181 -3.34 -0.06 12.26
CA GLY A 181 -2.45 0.80 13.04
C GLY A 181 -2.85 2.28 13.02
N CYS A 182 -3.96 2.63 12.36
CA CYS A 182 -4.43 4.00 12.30
C CYS A 182 -5.15 4.41 13.59
N LEU A 183 -5.15 5.71 13.89
CA LEU A 183 -5.88 6.23 15.04
C LEU A 183 -7.39 6.21 14.77
N SER A 184 -8.15 5.84 15.80
CA SER A 184 -9.61 5.98 15.79
C SER A 184 -10.01 7.46 15.83
N SER A 185 -11.13 7.79 15.19
CA SER A 185 -11.76 9.12 15.26
C SER A 185 -12.09 9.61 16.67
N THR A 186 -12.15 8.69 17.63
CA THR A 186 -12.43 8.97 19.05
C THR A 186 -11.17 9.22 19.89
N SER A 187 -9.99 8.97 19.33
CA SER A 187 -8.71 9.16 20.02
C SER A 187 -8.40 10.64 20.20
N ALA A 188 -7.92 11.04 21.39
CA ALA A 188 -7.54 12.43 21.66
C ALA A 188 -6.40 12.94 20.76
N GLU A 189 -5.59 12.03 20.23
CA GLU A 189 -4.46 12.32 19.35
C GLU A 189 -4.88 12.53 17.88
N TYR A 190 -6.11 12.15 17.52
CA TYR A 190 -6.59 12.13 16.14
C TYR A 190 -6.55 13.51 15.47
N GLU A 191 -6.89 14.59 16.19
CA GLU A 191 -6.91 15.93 15.59
C GLU A 191 -5.52 16.43 15.19
N ASN A 192 -4.50 16.08 15.97
CA ASN A 192 -3.12 16.53 15.77
C ASN A 192 -2.26 15.54 14.98
N ALA A 193 -2.76 14.33 14.73
CA ALA A 193 -2.01 13.32 13.99
C ALA A 193 -1.90 13.66 12.50
N PRO A 194 -0.72 13.41 11.88
CA PRO A 194 -0.52 13.61 10.45
C PRO A 194 -1.35 12.62 9.62
N TYR A 195 -1.60 12.97 8.36
CA TYR A 195 -2.19 12.03 7.42
C TYR A 195 -1.15 10.98 7.03
N VAL A 196 -1.55 9.72 6.98
CA VAL A 196 -0.71 8.60 6.56
C VAL A 196 -1.44 7.81 5.49
N ILE A 197 -0.72 7.49 4.43
CA ILE A 197 -1.18 6.61 3.37
C ILE A 197 -0.52 5.26 3.60
N LYS A 198 -1.32 4.20 3.78
CA LYS A 198 -0.84 2.83 3.95
C LYS A 198 -1.36 1.97 2.79
N ILE A 199 -0.48 1.22 2.16
CA ILE A 199 -0.78 0.32 1.04
C ILE A 199 -0.26 -1.08 1.39
N TRP A 200 -1.11 -2.08 1.28
CA TRP A 200 -0.78 -3.49 1.46
C TRP A 200 -0.88 -4.25 0.14
N TYR A 201 0.14 -5.06 -0.16
CA TYR A 201 0.19 -5.88 -1.37
C TYR A 201 0.89 -7.21 -1.08
N GLU A 202 0.54 -8.23 -1.85
CA GLU A 202 0.99 -9.60 -1.66
C GLU A 202 2.21 -9.90 -2.53
N GLU A 203 3.30 -10.28 -1.89
CA GLU A 203 4.52 -10.71 -2.56
C GLU A 203 4.66 -12.23 -2.50
N GLN A 204 5.09 -12.83 -3.61
CA GLN A 204 5.44 -14.24 -3.65
C GLN A 204 6.88 -14.39 -3.14
N THR A 205 7.05 -15.14 -2.05
CA THR A 205 8.34 -15.44 -1.43
C THR A 205 8.55 -16.94 -1.34
N THR A 206 9.78 -17.39 -1.10
CA THR A 206 10.06 -18.81 -0.84
C THR A 206 10.09 -19.06 0.67
N LYS A 207 9.61 -20.23 1.15
CA LYS A 207 9.59 -20.58 2.60
C LYS A 207 10.93 -20.37 3.32
N LYS A 208 12.07 -20.47 2.61
CA LYS A 208 13.42 -20.27 3.16
C LYS A 208 13.68 -18.86 3.69
N GLU A 209 12.99 -17.84 3.18
CA GLU A 209 13.18 -16.43 3.56
C GLU A 209 12.33 -16.02 4.78
N GLN A 210 11.42 -16.89 5.23
CA GLN A 210 10.41 -16.58 6.25
C GLN A 210 10.83 -16.96 7.70
N GLY A 211 12.07 -17.47 7.89
CA GLY A 211 12.66 -17.64 9.22
C GLY A 211 12.26 -18.89 10.02
N THR A 212 11.60 -19.89 9.43
CA THR A 212 11.33 -21.18 10.09
C THR A 212 12.01 -22.33 9.36
N LEU A 213 13.27 -22.62 9.70
CA LEU A 213 13.88 -23.93 9.42
C LEU A 213 13.37 -24.92 10.47
N SER A 214 12.22 -25.54 10.22
CA SER A 214 11.89 -26.82 10.86
C SER A 214 12.67 -27.93 10.17
N THR A 215 13.30 -28.82 10.93
CA THR A 215 14.16 -29.92 10.45
C THR A 215 13.40 -31.06 9.77
N ASP A 216 12.08 -30.94 9.58
CA ASP A 216 11.24 -31.97 8.96
C ASP A 216 11.00 -31.75 7.44
N ASP A 217 11.42 -30.62 6.87
CA ASP A 217 11.09 -30.20 5.50
C ASP A 217 12.22 -30.43 4.48
N ILE A 218 12.60 -31.69 4.22
CA ILE A 218 13.51 -31.99 3.09
C ILE A 218 12.75 -32.12 1.76
N ASP A 219 11.45 -32.45 1.78
CA ASP A 219 10.59 -32.57 0.58
C ASP A 219 9.69 -31.34 0.30
N GLU A 220 9.63 -30.35 1.19
CA GLU A 220 8.72 -29.19 1.07
C GLU A 220 9.43 -27.84 0.87
N LYS A 221 10.60 -27.83 0.23
CA LYS A 221 11.42 -26.62 0.11
C LYS A 221 11.03 -25.63 -0.99
N ASP A 222 10.08 -25.97 -1.86
CA ASP A 222 9.73 -25.17 -3.05
C ASP A 222 8.25 -24.74 -3.13
N LYS A 223 7.52 -24.68 -2.01
CA LYS A 223 6.20 -24.03 -2.02
C LYS A 223 6.37 -22.51 -1.96
N ASN A 224 5.90 -21.81 -2.99
CA ASN A 224 5.75 -20.36 -2.97
C ASN A 224 4.77 -19.98 -1.86
N VAL A 225 5.18 -19.08 -0.96
CA VAL A 225 4.35 -18.51 0.10
C VAL A 225 4.07 -17.06 -0.23
N ARG A 226 2.81 -16.69 -0.07
CA ARG A 226 2.34 -15.34 -0.25
C ARG A 226 2.43 -14.57 1.06
N VAL A 227 3.11 -13.43 1.04
CA VAL A 227 3.32 -12.58 2.21
C VAL A 227 2.73 -11.21 1.94
N LEU A 228 1.90 -10.72 2.85
CA LEU A 228 1.37 -9.37 2.78
C LEU A 228 2.48 -8.38 3.21
N ARG A 229 2.90 -7.53 2.29
CA ARG A 229 3.81 -6.41 2.49
C ARG A 229 3.02 -5.13 2.71
N ARG A 230 3.66 -4.15 3.34
CA ARG A 230 3.10 -2.82 3.59
C ARG A 230 4.07 -1.74 3.14
N PHE A 231 3.53 -0.71 2.52
CA PHE A 231 4.18 0.57 2.28
C PHE A 231 3.41 1.65 3.03
N SER A 232 4.12 2.53 3.73
CA SER A 232 3.52 3.64 4.48
C SER A 232 4.22 4.95 4.10
N SER A 233 3.45 6.03 3.97
CA SER A 233 3.97 7.39 3.75
C SER A 233 3.20 8.38 4.62
N SER A 234 3.91 9.19 5.39
CA SER A 234 3.32 10.24 6.22
C SER A 234 3.38 11.60 5.51
N LEU A 235 2.26 12.30 5.48
CA LEU A 235 2.14 13.69 5.06
C LEU A 235 2.28 14.59 6.29
N LEU A 236 3.10 15.65 6.15
CA LEU A 236 3.34 16.69 7.17
C LEU A 236 2.05 17.30 7.74
#